data_AF-A0A0Q3VK61-F1
#
_entry.id   AF-A0A0Q3VK61-F1
#
_cell.length_a   1.000
_cell.length_b   1.000
_cell.length_c   1.000
_cell.angle_alpha   90.00
_cell.angle_beta   90.00
_cell.angle_gamma   90.00
#
_symmetry.space_group_name_H-M   'P 1'
#
loop_
_entity.id
_entity.type
_entity.pdbx_description
1 polymer ?
#
loop_
_entity_poly.entity_id
_entity_poly.type
_entity_poly.pdbx_seq_one_letter_code
_entity_poly.pdbx_strand_id
1 'polypeptide(L)'
;MNNLKDRSFLYNITPEKLGTPFVESLNSYIARIAEMHCVSVGDLFSKIIIPILNKNYLNNIAKKGGDGFYKSTSSVNGIGLLAEEFVEIFSFLTSRQDIRETTLLSWSSIFTTRGLSKKKRHWCPCCYREQLENNQIVYDQLVWSIQPYNYCLIHNIELMNICPKCNSEMFFLERKSRPGYCSKCSDWLGIETNYIYSDCSKKEFIIGNMLINTPEYIKKTGENGIPKALTYYVEQYFEGSISLAAEEIGIPKTTLWGWIKGKSLPPLGSLIEICIYLNLSICEFLDMTELPLFDRGFLKCRGEVKSVPLTRKKDHSVIKQKIHMIIKQNVPMSLTKLAIIVGCDRRLLSKQYPVECEIIKQNYLKFVREKKKQRYTLIKNKVEVAITCLIKDDMYPSRRQVESLLEHKYLIKEKEVAIIWKELTGIEYPRNI
;
A
#
# COMPACT_ATOMS: atom_id res chain seq x y z
N MET A 1 -40.62 9.31 29.91
CA MET A 1 -39.82 8.25 29.27
C MET A 1 -38.57 8.89 28.70
N ASN A 2 -37.41 8.54 29.26
CA ASN A 2 -36.14 9.21 28.97
C ASN A 2 -35.73 9.04 27.50
N ASN A 3 -35.42 10.19 26.90
CA ASN A 3 -34.87 10.36 25.57
C ASN A 3 -33.41 9.84 25.57
N LEU A 4 -33.22 8.52 25.54
CA LEU A 4 -31.90 7.93 25.35
C LEU A 4 -31.46 8.22 23.91
N LYS A 5 -30.48 9.12 23.74
CA LYS A 5 -29.78 9.31 22.47
C LYS A 5 -29.40 7.95 21.88
N ASP A 6 -29.56 7.78 20.57
CA ASP A 6 -29.14 6.57 19.85
C ASP A 6 -27.70 6.20 20.25
N ARG A 7 -27.52 4.97 20.73
CA ARG A 7 -26.20 4.47 21.14
C ARG A 7 -25.36 4.20 19.89
N SER A 8 -24.08 4.56 19.93
CA SER A 8 -23.16 4.21 18.86
C SER A 8 -23.04 2.69 18.72
N PHE A 9 -22.90 2.19 17.48
CA PHE A 9 -22.81 0.76 17.21
C PHE A 9 -21.45 0.18 17.62
N LEU A 10 -20.38 0.93 17.36
CA LEU A 10 -19.03 0.67 17.85
C LEU A 10 -18.70 1.64 19.00
N TYR A 11 -17.81 1.24 19.90
CA TYR A 11 -17.32 2.11 20.96
C TYR A 11 -16.79 3.43 20.39
N ASN A 12 -17.26 4.52 20.99
CA ASN A 12 -16.84 5.88 20.66
C ASN A 12 -15.50 6.19 21.36
N ILE A 13 -14.43 5.50 20.94
CA ILE A 13 -13.07 5.80 21.42
C ILE A 13 -12.50 6.98 20.64
N THR A 14 -11.68 7.80 21.29
CA THR A 14 -11.03 8.95 20.65
C THR A 14 -9.77 8.52 19.91
N PRO A 15 -9.56 8.96 18.64
CA PRO A 15 -8.27 8.78 17.98
C PRO A 15 -7.15 9.44 18.78
N GLU A 16 -5.97 8.80 18.87
CA GLU A 16 -4.86 9.39 19.62
C GLU A 16 -4.25 10.60 18.90
N LYS A 17 -3.85 11.59 19.71
CA LYS A 17 -2.97 12.71 19.30
C LYS A 17 -3.47 13.52 18.09
N LEU A 18 -4.80 13.69 17.97
CA LEU A 18 -5.41 14.61 16.99
C LEU A 18 -4.77 16.01 17.05
N GLY A 19 -4.66 16.66 15.89
CA GLY A 19 -4.03 17.98 15.76
C GLY A 19 -2.51 18.00 15.96
N THR A 20 -1.83 16.84 15.98
CA THR A 20 -0.38 16.76 16.12
C THR A 20 0.27 15.97 14.98
N PRO A 21 1.60 16.07 14.78
CA PRO A 21 2.32 15.23 13.83
C PRO A 21 2.20 13.72 14.12
N PHE A 22 1.83 13.37 15.35
CA PHE A 22 1.79 12.00 15.84
C PHE A 22 0.36 11.43 15.89
N VAL A 23 -0.58 12.08 15.19
CA VAL A 23 -1.97 11.64 15.09
C VAL A 23 -2.06 10.17 14.67
N GLU A 24 -3.01 9.45 15.27
CA GLU A 24 -3.30 8.07 14.94
C GLU A 24 -3.77 7.92 13.49
N SER A 25 -3.35 6.83 12.84
CA SER A 25 -3.85 6.45 11.51
C SER A 25 -5.19 5.72 11.58
N LEU A 26 -6.05 5.88 10.56
CA LEU A 26 -7.34 5.17 10.51
C LEU A 26 -7.18 3.65 10.59
N ASN A 27 -6.17 3.09 9.94
CA ASN A 27 -5.86 1.65 10.07
C ASN A 27 -5.59 1.24 11.52
N SER A 28 -4.84 2.04 12.29
CA SER A 28 -4.61 1.79 13.72
C SER A 28 -5.89 1.92 14.54
N TYR A 29 -6.66 2.99 14.29
CA TYR A 29 -7.92 3.23 14.97
C TYR A 29 -8.88 2.05 14.81
N ILE A 30 -8.98 1.50 13.60
CA ILE A 30 -9.78 0.30 13.30
C ILE A 30 -9.28 -0.93 14.09
N ALA A 31 -7.96 -1.11 14.18
CA ALA A 31 -7.38 -2.21 14.95
C ALA A 31 -7.67 -2.07 16.46
N ARG A 32 -7.57 -0.85 17.01
CA ARG A 32 -7.95 -0.56 18.40
C ARG A 32 -9.44 -0.78 18.67
N ILE A 33 -10.32 -0.36 17.75
CA ILE A 33 -11.76 -0.63 17.84
C ILE A 33 -12.00 -2.14 17.95
N ALA A 34 -11.37 -2.93 17.07
CA ALA A 34 -11.51 -4.38 17.11
C ALA A 34 -11.03 -4.97 18.45
N GLU A 35 -9.87 -4.52 18.93
CA GLU A 35 -9.31 -4.94 20.24
C GLU A 35 -10.25 -4.59 21.40
N MET A 36 -10.79 -3.36 21.43
CA MET A 36 -11.74 -2.92 22.46
C MET A 36 -13.02 -3.77 22.48
N HIS A 37 -13.48 -4.24 21.32
CA HIS A 37 -14.63 -5.14 21.19
C HIS A 37 -14.27 -6.62 21.40
N CYS A 38 -13.02 -6.95 21.74
CA CYS A 38 -12.53 -8.32 21.90
C CYS A 38 -12.76 -9.18 20.63
N VAL A 39 -12.69 -8.57 19.45
CA VAL A 39 -12.83 -9.25 18.15
C VAL A 39 -11.60 -9.06 17.29
N SER A 40 -11.40 -9.95 16.32
CA SER A 40 -10.35 -9.73 15.31
C SER A 40 -10.79 -8.65 14.32
N VAL A 41 -9.84 -7.93 13.73
CA VAL A 41 -10.10 -7.05 12.58
C VAL A 41 -10.79 -7.83 11.46
N GLY A 42 -10.41 -9.09 11.25
CA GLY A 42 -11.06 -9.97 10.27
C GLY A 42 -12.56 -10.17 10.53
N ASP A 43 -12.96 -10.31 11.80
CA ASP A 43 -14.36 -10.46 12.19
C ASP A 43 -15.12 -9.14 12.07
N LEU A 44 -14.54 -8.04 12.54
CA LEU A 44 -15.09 -6.69 12.34
C LEU A 44 -15.38 -6.43 10.85
N PHE A 45 -14.43 -6.75 9.97
CA PHE A 45 -14.62 -6.56 8.54
C PHE A 45 -15.68 -7.49 7.95
N SER A 46 -15.57 -8.79 8.22
CA SER A 46 -16.45 -9.77 7.58
C SER A 46 -17.90 -9.69 8.05
N LYS A 47 -18.13 -9.29 9.31
CA LYS A 47 -19.47 -9.26 9.91
C LYS A 47 -20.12 -7.88 9.90
N ILE A 48 -19.35 -6.80 9.87
CA ILE A 48 -19.89 -5.43 10.00
C ILE A 48 -19.55 -4.60 8.76
N ILE A 49 -18.26 -4.39 8.46
CA ILE A 49 -17.84 -3.43 7.42
C ILE A 49 -18.23 -3.88 6.00
N ILE A 50 -17.98 -5.15 5.65
CA ILE A 50 -18.22 -5.66 4.30
C ILE A 50 -19.73 -5.69 3.94
N PRO A 51 -20.64 -6.12 4.85
CA PRO A 51 -22.07 -5.98 4.63
C PRO A 51 -22.51 -4.53 4.36
N ILE A 52 -21.96 -3.55 5.07
CA ILE A 52 -22.27 -2.12 4.87
C ILE A 52 -21.78 -1.63 3.51
N LEU A 53 -20.55 -2.00 3.12
CA LEU A 53 -19.98 -1.62 1.82
C LEU A 53 -20.83 -2.15 0.64
N ASN A 54 -21.54 -3.27 0.84
CA ASN A 54 -22.43 -3.89 -0.15
C ASN A 54 -21.81 -4.10 -1.55
N LYS A 55 -20.49 -4.34 -1.62
CA LYS A 55 -19.78 -4.58 -2.89
C LYS A 55 -19.65 -6.07 -3.17
N ASN A 56 -20.25 -6.55 -4.27
CA ASN A 56 -20.28 -7.97 -4.67
C ASN A 56 -18.89 -8.64 -4.71
N TYR A 57 -17.84 -7.93 -5.13
CA TYR A 57 -16.49 -8.49 -5.18
C TYR A 57 -15.87 -8.67 -3.78
N LEU A 58 -16.14 -7.76 -2.83
CA LEU A 58 -15.67 -7.86 -1.44
C LEU A 58 -16.41 -8.98 -0.70
N ASN A 59 -17.71 -9.11 -0.93
CA ASN A 59 -18.52 -10.22 -0.42
C ASN A 59 -17.94 -11.59 -0.85
N ASN A 60 -17.49 -11.69 -2.10
CA ASN A 60 -16.86 -12.91 -2.61
C ASN A 60 -15.47 -13.17 -2.02
N ILE A 61 -14.67 -12.13 -1.75
CA ILE A 61 -13.36 -12.27 -1.09
C ILE A 61 -13.53 -12.68 0.38
N ALA A 62 -14.48 -12.07 1.08
CA ALA A 62 -14.81 -12.37 2.47
C ALA A 62 -15.29 -13.81 2.64
N LYS A 63 -16.25 -14.25 1.82
CA LYS A 63 -16.78 -15.63 1.81
C LYS A 63 -15.70 -16.67 1.49
N LYS A 64 -14.69 -16.31 0.69
CA LYS A 64 -13.57 -17.19 0.31
C LYS A 64 -12.38 -17.14 1.28
N GLY A 65 -12.45 -16.31 2.33
CA GLY A 65 -11.35 -16.13 3.29
C GLY A 65 -10.07 -15.54 2.68
N GLY A 66 -10.18 -14.76 1.59
CA GLY A 66 -9.02 -14.23 0.88
C GLY A 66 -8.49 -12.92 1.47
N ASP A 67 -7.17 -12.72 1.41
CA ASP A 67 -6.50 -11.48 1.89
C ASP A 67 -6.49 -10.35 0.84
N GLY A 68 -7.28 -10.47 -0.23
CA GLY A 68 -7.22 -9.56 -1.39
C GLY A 68 -7.48 -8.09 -1.03
N PHE A 69 -8.41 -7.83 -0.11
CA PHE A 69 -8.73 -6.50 0.39
C PHE A 69 -7.57 -5.88 1.20
N TYR A 70 -6.90 -6.68 2.04
CA TYR A 70 -5.87 -6.18 2.94
C TYR A 70 -4.64 -5.64 2.20
N LYS A 71 -4.42 -6.09 0.95
CA LYS A 71 -3.34 -5.60 0.07
C LYS A 71 -3.49 -4.14 -0.35
N SER A 72 -4.69 -3.56 -0.24
CA SER A 72 -4.99 -2.16 -0.58
C SER A 72 -5.25 -1.27 0.64
N THR A 73 -4.95 -1.75 1.86
CA THR A 73 -5.23 -1.00 3.10
C THR A 73 -4.39 0.26 3.28
N SER A 74 -3.29 0.40 2.55
CA SER A 74 -2.56 1.68 2.50
C SER A 74 -3.42 2.83 1.98
N SER A 75 -4.41 2.55 1.12
CA SER A 75 -5.32 3.56 0.59
C SER A 75 -6.37 4.04 1.59
N VAL A 76 -6.59 3.33 2.71
CA VAL A 76 -7.52 3.73 3.79
C VAL A 76 -7.02 4.99 4.52
N ASN A 77 -5.70 5.13 4.67
CA ASN A 77 -5.09 6.34 5.22
C ASN A 77 -4.87 7.44 4.17
N GLY A 78 -5.23 7.20 2.90
CA GLY A 78 -4.86 8.03 1.76
C GLY A 78 -5.81 9.22 1.50
N ILE A 79 -5.84 9.65 0.24
CA ILE A 79 -6.62 10.79 -0.27
C ILE A 79 -7.79 10.40 -1.19
N GLY A 80 -8.02 9.10 -1.41
CA GLY A 80 -8.96 8.62 -2.42
C GLY A 80 -10.28 8.10 -1.86
N LEU A 81 -11.16 7.66 -2.76
CA LEU A 81 -12.50 7.14 -2.45
C LEU A 81 -12.53 6.09 -1.32
N LEU A 82 -11.51 5.22 -1.23
CA LEU A 82 -11.48 4.21 -0.17
C LEU A 82 -11.30 4.84 1.22
N ALA A 83 -10.51 5.90 1.34
CA ALA A 83 -10.37 6.63 2.59
C ALA A 83 -11.69 7.33 2.95
N GLU A 84 -12.38 7.95 1.98
CA GLU A 84 -13.68 8.59 2.19
C GLU A 84 -14.73 7.59 2.68
N GLU A 85 -14.89 6.45 1.98
CA GLU A 85 -15.82 5.39 2.36
C GLU A 85 -15.55 4.88 3.80
N PHE A 86 -14.29 4.69 4.16
CA PHE A 86 -13.94 4.21 5.49
C PHE A 86 -14.16 5.27 6.57
N VAL A 87 -13.84 6.54 6.29
CA VAL A 87 -14.12 7.64 7.21
C VAL A 87 -15.61 7.77 7.46
N GLU A 88 -16.45 7.70 6.42
CA GLU A 88 -17.92 7.77 6.56
C GLU A 88 -18.46 6.61 7.40
N ILE A 89 -18.05 5.37 7.08
CA ILE A 89 -18.48 4.18 7.82
C ILE A 89 -18.09 4.28 9.29
N PHE A 90 -16.83 4.59 9.60
CA PHE A 90 -16.38 4.63 10.99
C PHE A 90 -16.92 5.85 11.74
N SER A 91 -17.13 6.99 11.08
CA SER A 91 -17.82 8.15 11.65
C SER A 91 -19.24 7.81 12.07
N PHE A 92 -19.99 7.13 11.18
CA PHE A 92 -21.35 6.66 11.46
C PHE A 92 -21.38 5.64 12.60
N LEU A 93 -20.57 4.58 12.50
CA LEU A 93 -20.59 3.47 13.46
C LEU A 93 -20.14 3.87 14.86
N THR A 94 -19.19 4.81 14.97
CA THR A 94 -18.66 5.29 16.27
C THR A 94 -19.33 6.58 16.75
N SER A 95 -20.22 7.17 15.94
CA SER A 95 -20.84 8.47 16.18
C SER A 95 -19.81 9.60 16.41
N ARG A 96 -18.75 9.60 15.60
CA ARG A 96 -17.64 10.57 15.64
C ARG A 96 -17.59 11.42 14.38
N GLN A 97 -17.03 12.62 14.50
CA GLN A 97 -16.89 13.58 13.40
C GLN A 97 -15.43 13.84 13.00
N ASP A 98 -14.48 13.39 13.81
CA ASP A 98 -13.05 13.65 13.68
C ASP A 98 -12.26 12.48 13.06
N ILE A 99 -12.94 11.38 12.67
CA ILE A 99 -12.31 10.24 12.02
C ILE A 99 -11.54 10.66 10.76
N ARG A 100 -12.03 11.70 10.06
CA ARG A 100 -11.37 12.26 8.88
C ARG A 100 -9.91 12.66 9.15
N GLU A 101 -9.60 13.14 10.35
CA GLU A 101 -8.25 13.61 10.74
C GLU A 101 -7.25 12.47 10.91
N THR A 102 -7.71 11.22 10.95
CA THR A 102 -6.85 10.02 10.98
C THR A 102 -6.40 9.56 9.58
N THR A 103 -6.65 10.38 8.55
CA THR A 103 -6.33 10.12 7.15
C THR A 103 -5.70 11.33 6.47
N LEU A 104 -5.22 11.15 5.24
CA LEU A 104 -4.68 12.24 4.42
C LEU A 104 -5.75 12.97 3.62
N LEU A 105 -7.04 12.67 3.79
CA LEU A 105 -8.14 13.20 2.96
C LEU A 105 -8.21 14.72 2.86
N SER A 106 -7.76 15.45 3.88
CA SER A 106 -7.69 16.91 3.81
C SER A 106 -6.81 17.39 2.64
N TRP A 107 -5.82 16.60 2.23
CA TRP A 107 -4.88 16.92 1.15
C TRP A 107 -5.28 16.41 -0.24
N SER A 108 -6.53 15.94 -0.43
CA SER A 108 -6.95 15.30 -1.68
C SER A 108 -6.95 16.19 -2.91
N SER A 109 -7.10 17.51 -2.73
CA SER A 109 -7.04 18.50 -3.81
C SER A 109 -5.62 18.99 -4.12
N ILE A 110 -4.63 18.65 -3.28
CA ILE A 110 -3.26 19.18 -3.37
C ILE A 110 -2.27 18.11 -3.83
N PHE A 111 -2.42 16.86 -3.36
CA PHE A 111 -1.46 15.80 -3.64
C PHE A 111 -1.94 14.80 -4.68
N THR A 112 -0.97 14.16 -5.32
CA THR A 112 -1.23 12.96 -6.12
C THR A 112 -1.14 11.71 -5.26
N THR A 113 -1.85 10.64 -5.65
CA THR A 113 -1.73 9.32 -5.00
C THR A 113 -0.36 8.68 -5.24
N ARG A 114 0.34 9.07 -6.32
CA ARG A 114 1.62 8.49 -6.70
C ARG A 114 2.72 8.93 -5.72
N GLY A 115 3.29 7.96 -5.01
CA GLY A 115 4.36 8.23 -4.06
C GLY A 115 3.89 8.94 -2.79
N LEU A 116 2.59 8.87 -2.47
CA LEU A 116 2.03 9.42 -1.24
C LEU A 116 2.11 8.41 -0.09
N SER A 117 1.66 7.18 -0.31
CA SER A 117 1.51 6.18 0.75
C SER A 117 2.46 5.00 0.56
N LYS A 118 3.03 4.53 1.67
CA LYS A 118 3.76 3.26 1.72
C LYS A 118 2.84 2.09 1.42
N LYS A 119 3.41 0.99 0.92
CA LYS A 119 2.65 -0.24 0.61
C LYS A 119 2.58 -1.21 1.79
N LYS A 120 3.51 -1.08 2.74
CA LYS A 120 3.71 -1.98 3.88
C LYS A 120 3.75 -1.15 5.15
N ARG A 121 3.32 -1.75 6.25
CA ARG A 121 3.36 -1.15 7.58
C ARG A 121 4.80 -0.79 7.93
N HIS A 122 4.98 0.42 8.45
CA HIS A 122 6.23 0.87 9.03
C HIS A 122 5.95 1.32 10.47
N TRP A 123 6.94 1.21 11.35
CA TRP A 123 6.79 1.61 12.75
C TRP A 123 8.12 2.00 13.39
N CYS A 124 8.03 2.77 14.48
CA CYS A 124 9.16 3.00 15.38
C CYS A 124 9.07 2.03 16.56
N PRO A 125 10.03 1.11 16.77
CA PRO A 125 10.03 0.21 17.92
C PRO A 125 10.15 0.95 19.25
N CYS A 126 10.87 2.07 19.30
CA CYS A 126 11.02 2.89 20.50
C CYS A 126 9.70 3.55 20.90
N CYS A 127 8.95 4.13 19.95
CA CYS A 127 7.61 4.68 20.23
C CYS A 127 6.67 3.63 20.83
N TYR A 128 6.64 2.42 20.27
CA TYR A 128 5.79 1.36 20.83
C TYR A 128 6.21 0.98 22.25
N ARG A 129 7.52 0.86 22.50
CA ARG A 129 8.05 0.53 23.82
C ARG A 129 7.68 1.59 24.85
N GLU A 130 7.96 2.86 24.55
CA GLU A 130 7.63 3.97 25.46
C GLU A 130 6.13 4.05 25.71
N GLN A 131 5.28 3.82 24.70
CA GLN A 131 3.84 3.77 24.89
C GLN A 131 3.46 2.66 25.89
N LEU A 132 4.00 1.46 25.71
CA LEU A 132 3.71 0.32 26.59
C LEU A 132 4.23 0.52 28.02
N GLU A 133 5.49 0.93 28.17
CA GLU A 133 6.16 1.13 29.47
C GLU A 133 5.53 2.26 30.28
N ASN A 134 5.04 3.30 29.61
CA ASN A 134 4.35 4.41 30.27
C ASN A 134 2.84 4.16 30.45
N ASN A 135 2.34 2.93 30.24
CA ASN A 135 0.93 2.58 30.28
C ASN A 135 0.04 3.49 29.40
N GLN A 136 0.60 3.97 28.29
CA GLN A 136 -0.12 4.71 27.26
C GLN A 136 -0.73 3.75 26.24
N ILE A 137 -1.69 4.27 25.49
CA ILE A 137 -2.32 3.51 24.42
C ILE A 137 -1.30 3.31 23.29
N VAL A 138 -1.14 2.05 22.87
CA VAL A 138 -0.29 1.68 21.74
C VAL A 138 -1.07 1.88 20.44
N TYR A 139 -0.49 2.62 19.48
CA TYR A 139 -1.14 2.92 18.21
C TYR A 139 -0.12 3.21 17.09
N ASP A 140 -0.54 3.04 15.83
CA ASP A 140 0.29 3.39 14.67
C ASP A 140 0.01 4.83 14.22
N GLN A 141 1.06 5.65 14.13
CA GLN A 141 0.98 7.05 13.71
C GLN A 141 0.72 7.19 12.21
N LEU A 142 -0.11 8.16 11.80
CA LEU A 142 -0.44 8.43 10.40
C LEU A 142 0.80 8.74 9.54
N VAL A 143 1.76 9.50 10.09
CA VAL A 143 3.04 9.81 9.43
C VAL A 143 3.79 8.57 8.95
N TRP A 144 3.71 7.45 9.67
CA TRP A 144 4.41 6.21 9.28
C TRP A 144 3.85 5.60 7.98
N SER A 145 2.65 6.01 7.56
CA SER A 145 2.06 5.59 6.29
C SER A 145 2.50 6.44 5.09
N ILE A 146 3.16 7.58 5.32
CA ILE A 146 3.58 8.52 4.28
C ILE A 146 4.89 8.04 3.65
N GLN A 147 4.91 7.90 2.32
CA GLN A 147 6.02 7.31 1.56
C GLN A 147 7.39 7.99 1.80
N PRO A 148 7.52 9.32 1.77
CA PRO A 148 8.80 9.97 2.03
C PRO A 148 9.26 9.96 3.50
N TYR A 149 8.40 9.60 4.45
CA TYR A 149 8.73 9.58 5.89
C TYR A 149 9.45 8.28 6.26
N ASN A 150 10.76 8.34 6.52
CA ASN A 150 11.57 7.15 6.77
C ASN A 150 12.15 7.08 8.17
N TYR A 151 12.30 8.22 8.84
CA TYR A 151 12.87 8.28 10.18
C TYR A 151 11.82 8.75 11.19
N CYS A 152 11.83 8.20 12.39
CA CYS A 152 11.00 8.68 13.48
C CYS A 152 11.50 10.05 13.97
N LEU A 153 10.61 11.04 14.06
CA LEU A 153 10.94 12.38 14.57
C LEU A 153 11.26 12.43 16.07
N ILE A 154 10.81 11.43 16.84
CA ILE A 154 11.01 11.39 18.29
C ILE A 154 12.37 10.76 18.61
N HIS A 155 12.67 9.63 17.95
CA HIS A 155 13.84 8.81 18.27
C HIS A 155 14.98 8.93 17.26
N ASN A 156 14.78 9.63 16.14
CA ASN A 156 15.75 9.78 15.05
C ASN A 156 16.28 8.46 14.48
N ILE A 157 15.45 7.40 14.48
CA ILE A 157 15.78 6.09 13.93
C ILE A 157 14.97 5.77 12.67
N GLU A 158 15.53 4.96 11.78
CA GLU A 158 14.80 4.46 10.62
C GLU A 158 13.60 3.61 11.07
N LEU A 159 12.43 3.84 10.45
CA LEU A 159 11.24 3.05 10.72
C LEU A 159 11.43 1.62 10.21
N MET A 160 11.14 0.65 11.07
CA MET A 160 11.16 -0.76 10.71
C MET A 160 9.95 -1.12 9.84
N ASN A 161 10.11 -2.11 8.95
CA ASN A 161 9.03 -2.65 8.11
C ASN A 161 9.01 -4.19 8.05
N ILE A 162 9.95 -4.85 8.71
CA ILE A 162 10.09 -6.30 8.79
C ILE A 162 10.06 -6.72 10.25
N CYS A 163 9.24 -7.73 10.58
CA CYS A 163 9.19 -8.25 11.93
C CYS A 163 10.53 -8.92 12.30
N PRO A 164 11.18 -8.54 13.41
CA PRO A 164 12.48 -9.10 13.80
C PRO A 164 12.42 -10.56 14.27
N LYS A 165 11.22 -11.08 14.58
CA LYS A 165 11.03 -12.47 15.03
C LYS A 165 10.71 -13.43 13.88
N CYS A 166 9.77 -13.08 13.00
CA CYS A 166 9.34 -13.96 11.91
C CYS A 166 9.75 -13.49 10.51
N ASN A 167 10.56 -12.43 10.43
CA ASN A 167 11.11 -11.84 9.19
C ASN A 167 10.06 -11.52 8.11
N SER A 168 8.82 -11.24 8.53
CA SER A 168 7.70 -10.98 7.63
C SER A 168 7.39 -9.50 7.53
N GLU A 169 7.10 -9.04 6.32
CA GLU A 169 6.44 -7.76 6.08
C GLU A 169 4.92 -7.86 6.37
N MET A 170 4.32 -6.73 6.75
CA MET A 170 2.89 -6.64 7.05
C MET A 170 2.23 -5.54 6.22
N PHE A 171 0.95 -5.71 5.89
CA PHE A 171 0.13 -4.58 5.44
C PHE A 171 -0.29 -3.71 6.63
N PHE A 172 -0.74 -2.48 6.38
CA PHE A 172 -1.17 -1.56 7.44
C PHE A 172 -2.33 -2.11 8.27
N LEU A 173 -3.21 -2.86 7.61
CA LEU A 173 -4.30 -3.56 8.26
C LEU A 173 -4.41 -4.97 7.70
N GLU A 174 -4.56 -5.95 8.58
CA GLU A 174 -4.72 -7.37 8.29
C GLU A 174 -5.70 -7.98 9.30
N ARG A 175 -6.18 -9.21 9.04
CA ARG A 175 -7.19 -9.88 9.87
C ARG A 175 -6.84 -9.96 11.36
N LYS A 176 -5.55 -10.07 11.67
CA LYS A 176 -5.01 -10.19 13.04
C LYS A 176 -4.21 -8.96 13.46
N SER A 177 -4.41 -7.82 12.79
CA SER A 177 -3.74 -6.59 13.18
C SER A 177 -4.09 -6.20 14.61
N ARG A 178 -3.05 -5.89 15.38
CA ARG A 178 -3.12 -5.32 16.72
C ARG A 178 -1.99 -4.29 16.82
N PRO A 179 -2.24 -3.07 17.32
CA PRO A 179 -1.20 -2.06 17.46
C PRO A 179 0.00 -2.58 18.24
N GLY A 180 1.22 -2.31 17.77
CA GLY A 180 2.44 -2.80 18.41
C GLY A 180 2.77 -4.30 18.26
N TYR A 181 1.89 -5.13 17.69
CA TYR A 181 2.15 -6.57 17.51
C TYR A 181 2.24 -6.98 16.03
N CYS A 182 2.98 -8.04 15.76
CA CYS A 182 3.07 -8.65 14.44
C CYS A 182 1.77 -9.37 14.08
N SER A 183 1.15 -9.06 12.95
CA SER A 183 -0.08 -9.74 12.49
C SER A 183 0.16 -11.20 12.03
N LYS A 184 1.41 -11.64 11.92
CA LYS A 184 1.81 -13.00 11.48
C LYS A 184 2.13 -13.91 12.66
N CYS A 185 3.11 -13.54 13.49
CA CYS A 185 3.55 -14.35 14.63
C CYS A 185 2.97 -13.88 15.98
N SER A 186 2.33 -12.71 16.04
CA SER A 186 1.78 -12.10 17.26
C SER A 186 2.84 -11.62 18.27
N ASP A 187 4.12 -11.62 17.92
CA ASP A 187 5.17 -11.04 18.77
C ASP A 187 5.07 -9.52 18.86
N TRP A 188 5.50 -8.99 20.00
CA TRP A 188 5.67 -7.56 20.24
C TRP A 188 6.73 -6.96 19.29
N LEU A 189 6.43 -5.77 18.74
CA LEU A 189 7.28 -5.08 17.77
C LEU A 189 8.10 -3.94 18.38
N GLY A 190 7.87 -3.57 19.64
CA GLY A 190 8.65 -2.56 20.36
C GLY A 190 9.94 -3.10 20.99
N ILE A 191 10.62 -4.02 20.30
CA ILE A 191 11.84 -4.66 20.83
C ILE A 191 13.09 -3.81 20.60
N GLU A 192 14.13 -4.06 21.39
CA GLU A 192 15.46 -3.51 21.15
C GLU A 192 16.14 -4.21 19.97
N THR A 193 16.67 -3.40 19.06
CA THR A 193 17.41 -3.85 17.88
C THR A 193 18.53 -2.87 17.59
N ASN A 194 19.46 -3.24 16.71
CA ASN A 194 20.45 -2.31 16.19
C ASN A 194 19.74 -1.23 15.36
N TYR A 195 19.65 -0.03 15.93
CA TYR A 195 19.00 1.10 15.28
C TYR A 195 19.91 1.79 14.28
N ILE A 196 19.33 2.22 13.17
CA ILE A 196 19.99 3.07 12.19
C ILE A 196 19.52 4.50 12.48
N TYR A 197 20.45 5.34 12.94
CA TYR A 197 20.18 6.73 13.29
C TYR A 197 20.29 7.65 12.06
N SER A 198 19.54 8.75 12.05
CA SER A 198 19.65 9.82 11.06
C SER A 198 20.03 11.14 11.71
N ASP A 199 20.97 11.85 11.08
CA ASP A 199 21.42 13.19 11.48
C ASP A 199 20.57 14.32 10.87
N CYS A 200 19.69 14.02 9.91
CA CYS A 200 18.86 15.01 9.21
C CYS A 200 17.37 14.67 9.30
N SER A 201 16.59 15.58 9.90
CA SER A 201 15.15 15.43 10.14
C SER A 201 14.29 16.45 9.38
N LYS A 202 14.87 17.32 8.52
CA LYS A 202 14.12 18.40 7.84
C LYS A 202 12.91 17.89 7.07
N LYS A 203 13.11 16.84 6.27
CA LYS A 203 12.06 16.19 5.48
C LYS A 203 10.96 15.61 6.38
N GLU A 204 11.34 14.85 7.41
CA GLU A 204 10.43 14.30 8.40
C GLU A 204 9.65 15.40 9.13
N PHE A 205 10.28 16.54 9.45
CA PHE A 205 9.66 17.68 10.13
C PHE A 205 8.63 18.38 9.24
N ILE A 206 8.96 18.61 7.95
CA ILE A 206 8.01 19.14 6.95
C ILE A 206 6.78 18.24 6.83
N ILE A 207 6.98 16.91 6.79
CA ILE A 207 5.89 15.93 6.75
C ILE A 207 5.06 15.96 8.04
N GLY A 208 5.69 16.11 9.19
CA GLY A 208 5.00 16.23 10.48
C GLY A 208 4.12 17.47 10.57
N ASN A 209 4.65 18.63 10.17
CA ASN A 209 3.92 19.91 10.18
C ASN A 209 2.70 19.90 9.25
N MET A 210 2.78 19.15 8.14
CA MET A 210 1.66 18.92 7.23
C MET A 210 0.44 18.29 7.94
N LEU A 211 0.60 17.59 9.05
CA LEU A 211 -0.54 16.96 9.76
C LEU A 211 -1.14 17.84 10.87
N ILE A 212 -0.49 18.93 11.27
CA ILE A 212 -1.01 19.83 12.33
C ILE A 212 -2.12 20.74 11.78
N ASN A 213 -1.99 21.23 10.54
CA ASN A 213 -2.72 22.42 10.04
C ASN A 213 -3.83 22.13 9.00
N THR A 214 -4.50 20.99 9.08
CA THR A 214 -5.25 20.41 7.96
C THR A 214 -6.66 20.96 7.65
N PRO A 215 -7.53 21.32 8.61
CA PRO A 215 -8.94 21.60 8.26
C PRO A 215 -9.27 23.01 7.72
N GLU A 216 -8.57 24.05 8.16
CA GLU A 216 -8.89 25.46 7.77
C GLU A 216 -8.11 25.95 6.55
N TYR A 217 -6.90 25.44 6.34
CA TYR A 217 -5.98 25.97 5.33
C TYR A 217 -6.38 25.61 3.89
N ILE A 218 -6.82 24.37 3.68
CA ILE A 218 -7.03 23.81 2.34
C ILE A 218 -8.34 24.32 1.70
N LYS A 219 -9.32 24.73 2.52
CA LYS A 219 -10.52 25.46 2.04
C LYS A 219 -10.16 26.79 1.37
N LYS A 220 -9.02 27.39 1.73
CA LYS A 220 -8.58 28.72 1.26
C LYS A 220 -7.76 28.66 -0.04
N THR A 221 -6.91 27.65 -0.20
CA THR A 221 -5.95 27.55 -1.33
C THR A 221 -6.57 27.01 -2.64
N GLY A 222 -7.62 26.18 -2.56
CA GLY A 222 -8.30 25.59 -3.72
C GLY A 222 -7.44 24.63 -4.57
N GLU A 223 -7.99 24.09 -5.67
CA GLU A 223 -7.34 23.08 -6.54
C GLU A 223 -6.09 23.57 -7.28
N ASN A 224 -5.85 24.89 -7.30
CA ASN A 224 -4.73 25.51 -8.01
C ASN A 224 -3.63 26.04 -7.07
N GLY A 225 -3.58 25.58 -5.81
CA GLY A 225 -2.58 26.04 -4.84
C GLY A 225 -1.14 25.81 -5.30
N ILE A 226 -0.82 24.58 -5.73
CA ILE A 226 0.55 24.22 -6.13
C ILE A 226 1.04 24.98 -7.39
N PRO A 227 0.30 25.03 -8.51
CA PRO A 227 0.73 25.80 -9.68
C PRO A 227 0.94 27.28 -9.39
N LYS A 228 0.06 27.89 -8.57
CA LYS A 228 0.16 29.30 -8.16
C LYS A 228 1.41 29.55 -7.32
N ALA A 229 1.63 28.73 -6.29
CA ALA A 229 2.82 28.83 -5.45
C ALA A 229 4.11 28.66 -6.25
N LEU A 230 4.18 27.65 -7.14
CA LEU A 230 5.34 27.47 -8.01
C LEU A 230 5.57 28.68 -8.93
N THR A 231 4.52 29.27 -9.48
CA THR A 231 4.63 30.47 -10.32
C THR A 231 5.20 31.65 -9.51
N TYR A 232 4.65 31.88 -8.31
CA TYR A 232 5.11 32.92 -7.39
C TYR A 232 6.61 32.78 -7.07
N TYR A 233 7.06 31.62 -6.57
CA TYR A 233 8.47 31.46 -6.19
C TYR A 233 9.42 31.52 -7.40
N VAL A 234 8.98 31.06 -8.59
CA VAL A 234 9.77 31.17 -9.82
C VAL A 234 9.93 32.63 -10.25
N GLU A 235 8.86 33.43 -10.17
CA GLU A 235 8.91 34.86 -10.49
C GLU A 235 9.78 35.63 -9.49
N GLN A 236 9.59 35.39 -8.19
CA GLN A 236 10.28 36.15 -7.14
C GLN A 236 11.77 35.80 -6.99
N TYR A 237 12.13 34.51 -7.10
CA TYR A 237 13.48 34.05 -6.71
C TYR A 237 14.33 33.53 -7.87
N PHE A 238 13.73 33.36 -9.05
CA PHE A 238 14.43 32.89 -10.24
C PHE A 238 14.25 33.82 -11.44
N GLU A 239 13.81 35.06 -11.21
CA GLU A 239 13.60 36.09 -12.26
C GLU A 239 12.66 35.59 -13.38
N GLY A 240 11.69 34.71 -13.02
CA GLY A 240 10.80 34.06 -13.98
C GLY A 240 11.45 32.95 -14.83
N SER A 241 12.74 32.66 -14.63
CA SER A 241 13.48 31.65 -15.39
C SER A 241 13.21 30.23 -14.87
N ILE A 242 12.31 29.53 -15.57
CA ILE A 242 12.03 28.10 -15.30
C ILE A 242 13.29 27.24 -15.49
N SER A 243 14.20 27.63 -16.40
CA SER A 243 15.45 26.88 -16.61
C SER A 243 16.35 26.96 -15.38
N LEU A 244 16.50 28.15 -14.80
CA LEU A 244 17.30 28.39 -13.61
C LEU A 244 16.70 27.63 -12.41
N ALA A 245 15.40 27.77 -12.18
CA ALA A 245 14.70 27.06 -11.12
C ALA A 245 14.83 25.53 -11.24
N ALA A 246 14.74 25.00 -12.46
CA ALA A 246 14.90 23.57 -12.72
C ALA A 246 16.31 23.06 -12.39
N GLU A 247 17.33 23.83 -12.73
CA GLU A 247 18.74 23.49 -12.47
C GLU A 247 19.06 23.56 -10.98
N GLU A 248 18.65 24.64 -10.32
CA GLU A 248 18.90 24.89 -8.90
C GLU A 248 18.21 23.86 -7.98
N ILE A 249 16.94 23.54 -8.25
CA ILE A 249 16.18 22.58 -7.45
C ILE A 249 16.50 21.13 -7.85
N GLY A 250 17.08 20.89 -9.03
CA GLY A 250 17.39 19.55 -9.54
C GLY A 250 16.18 18.81 -10.12
N ILE A 251 15.20 19.52 -10.68
CA ILE A 251 14.00 18.96 -11.32
C ILE A 251 14.09 19.16 -12.84
N PRO A 252 13.76 18.16 -13.68
CA PRO A 252 13.76 18.35 -15.13
C PRO A 252 12.85 19.51 -15.56
N LYS A 253 13.38 20.45 -16.36
CA LYS A 253 12.67 21.66 -16.83
C LYS A 253 11.27 21.38 -17.38
N THR A 254 11.11 20.33 -18.18
CA THR A 254 9.82 19.96 -18.77
C THR A 254 8.80 19.52 -17.72
N THR A 255 9.26 18.89 -16.64
CA THR A 255 8.44 18.45 -15.51
C THR A 255 8.02 19.65 -14.67
N LEU A 256 8.96 20.51 -14.28
CA LEU A 256 8.68 21.73 -13.52
C LEU A 256 7.70 22.65 -14.28
N TRP A 257 7.92 22.84 -15.58
CA TRP A 257 6.99 23.59 -16.43
C TRP A 257 5.58 22.99 -16.44
N GLY A 258 5.46 21.66 -16.49
CA GLY A 258 4.18 20.97 -16.43
C GLY A 258 3.44 21.21 -15.11
N TRP A 259 4.15 21.30 -14.00
CA TRP A 259 3.60 21.62 -12.68
C TRP A 259 3.18 23.08 -12.57
N ILE A 260 4.01 24.02 -13.02
CA ILE A 260 3.70 25.47 -13.06
C ILE A 260 2.44 25.74 -13.89
N LYS A 261 2.27 25.03 -15.02
CA LYS A 261 1.10 25.18 -15.89
C LYS A 261 -0.11 24.35 -15.44
N GLY A 262 -0.06 23.67 -14.29
CA GLY A 262 -1.16 22.84 -13.80
C GLY A 262 -1.50 21.62 -14.66
N LYS A 263 -0.60 21.21 -15.58
CA LYS A 263 -0.83 20.03 -16.44
C LYS A 263 -0.72 18.72 -15.66
N SER A 264 0.00 18.74 -14.55
CA SER A 264 0.14 17.64 -13.61
C SER A 264 0.56 18.20 -12.25
N LEU A 265 0.38 17.43 -11.19
CA LEU A 265 0.82 17.78 -9.84
C LEU A 265 2.13 17.03 -9.48
N PRO A 266 3.02 17.63 -8.68
CA PRO A 266 4.21 16.96 -8.19
C PRO A 266 3.86 15.79 -7.25
N PRO A 267 4.60 14.67 -7.31
CA PRO A 267 4.60 13.69 -6.21
C PRO A 267 5.04 14.37 -4.91
N LEU A 268 4.50 13.92 -3.76
CA LEU A 268 4.80 14.53 -2.46
C LEU A 268 6.31 14.63 -2.17
N GLY A 269 7.09 13.60 -2.53
CA GLY A 269 8.55 13.63 -2.37
C GLY A 269 9.19 14.83 -3.09
N SER A 270 8.82 15.10 -4.34
CA SER A 270 9.36 16.25 -5.09
C SER A 270 8.92 17.59 -4.50
N LEU A 271 7.69 17.67 -3.99
CA LEU A 271 7.22 18.87 -3.30
C LEU A 271 8.03 19.14 -2.02
N ILE A 272 8.37 18.10 -1.26
CA ILE A 272 9.20 18.23 -0.06
C ILE A 272 10.61 18.69 -0.43
N GLU A 273 11.22 18.18 -1.50
CA GLU A 273 12.53 18.67 -1.96
C GLU A 273 12.50 20.17 -2.32
N ILE A 274 11.43 20.63 -2.98
CA ILE A 274 11.21 22.06 -3.25
C ILE A 274 11.12 22.84 -1.93
N CYS A 275 10.33 22.36 -0.97
CA CYS A 275 10.16 22.99 0.33
C CYS A 275 11.48 23.03 1.12
N ILE A 276 12.30 21.98 1.07
CA ILE A 276 13.63 21.94 1.68
C ILE A 276 14.54 22.99 1.04
N TYR A 277 14.56 23.08 -0.29
CA TYR A 277 15.37 24.07 -1.02
C TYR A 277 14.96 25.50 -0.65
N LEU A 278 13.66 25.77 -0.58
CA LEU A 278 13.12 27.08 -0.21
C LEU A 278 13.18 27.34 1.31
N ASN A 279 13.54 26.35 2.12
CA ASN A 279 13.48 26.38 3.58
C ASN A 279 12.10 26.75 4.13
N LEU A 280 11.06 26.12 3.58
CA LEU A 280 9.65 26.31 3.94
C LEU A 280 8.99 24.99 4.37
N SER A 281 7.91 25.08 5.14
CA SER A 281 6.92 24.01 5.24
C SER A 281 6.00 23.98 4.01
N ILE A 282 5.23 22.89 3.85
CA ILE A 282 4.26 22.78 2.75
C ILE A 282 3.16 23.85 2.88
N CYS A 283 2.75 24.18 4.11
CA CYS A 283 1.78 25.24 4.36
C CYS A 283 2.36 26.59 3.90
N GLU A 284 3.50 27.02 4.45
CA GLU A 284 4.12 28.31 4.08
C GLU A 284 4.38 28.43 2.57
N PHE A 285 4.77 27.32 1.93
CA PHE A 285 4.88 27.24 0.47
C PHE A 285 3.55 27.56 -0.22
N LEU A 286 2.45 26.92 0.20
CA LEU A 286 1.12 27.15 -0.38
C LEU A 286 0.57 28.55 -0.09
N ASP A 287 0.91 29.16 1.05
CA ASP A 287 0.57 30.55 1.38
C ASP A 287 1.39 31.59 0.61
N MET A 288 2.41 31.16 -0.15
CA MET A 288 3.33 32.07 -0.85
C MET A 288 3.98 33.05 0.14
N THR A 289 4.40 32.52 1.29
CA THR A 289 5.08 33.30 2.31
C THR A 289 6.40 33.86 1.76
N GLU A 290 6.68 35.13 2.01
CA GLU A 290 7.95 35.71 1.63
C GLU A 290 9.11 34.96 2.31
N LEU A 291 10.12 34.59 1.52
CA LEU A 291 11.29 33.90 2.06
C LEU A 291 12.07 34.85 2.98
N PRO A 292 12.48 34.41 4.18
CA PRO A 292 13.45 35.16 4.98
C PRO A 292 14.71 35.36 4.13
N LEU A 293 15.30 36.57 4.17
CA LEU A 293 16.43 37.03 3.36
C LEU A 293 17.32 35.87 2.90
N PHE A 294 17.11 35.47 1.65
CA PHE A 294 17.62 34.22 1.09
C PHE A 294 19.15 34.31 0.98
N ASP A 295 19.88 33.73 1.94
CA ASP A 295 21.30 33.49 1.75
C ASP A 295 21.46 32.36 0.73
N ARG A 296 21.71 32.74 -0.54
CA ARG A 296 22.01 31.82 -1.66
C ARG A 296 23.19 30.88 -1.34
N GLY A 297 23.92 31.09 -0.23
CA GLY A 297 25.04 30.27 0.22
C GLY A 297 24.68 28.97 0.94
N PHE A 298 23.46 28.81 1.48
CA PHE A 298 23.10 27.60 2.23
C PHE A 298 22.44 26.55 1.34
N LEU A 299 23.10 25.39 1.20
CA LEU A 299 22.65 24.15 0.54
C LEU A 299 23.11 23.93 -0.92
N LYS A 300 24.42 24.04 -1.15
CA LYS A 300 25.12 23.19 -2.17
C LYS A 300 25.20 21.71 -1.76
N CYS A 301 24.22 21.18 -1.03
CA CYS A 301 24.12 19.74 -0.80
C CYS A 301 23.46 19.10 -2.03
N ARG A 302 24.22 19.04 -3.13
CA ARG A 302 23.87 18.21 -4.29
C ARG A 302 23.74 16.77 -3.79
N GLY A 303 22.51 16.30 -3.59
CA GLY A 303 22.24 14.88 -3.78
C GLY A 303 22.64 14.55 -5.21
N GLU A 304 23.47 13.53 -5.40
CA GLU A 304 23.90 13.10 -6.74
C GLU A 304 22.70 13.10 -7.68
N VAL A 305 22.73 13.98 -8.68
CA VAL A 305 21.79 13.92 -9.79
C VAL A 305 22.05 12.56 -10.42
N LYS A 306 21.21 11.56 -10.10
CA LYS A 306 21.15 10.34 -10.88
C LYS A 306 20.78 10.79 -12.28
N SER A 307 21.78 10.87 -13.15
CA SER A 307 21.62 11.14 -14.56
C SER A 307 20.51 10.23 -15.04
N VAL A 308 19.33 10.78 -15.32
CA VAL A 308 18.29 10.02 -16.00
C VAL A 308 18.92 9.64 -17.33
N PRO A 309 19.08 8.34 -17.65
CA PRO A 309 19.67 7.96 -18.92
C PRO A 309 18.82 8.62 -20.00
N LEU A 310 19.44 9.48 -20.82
CA LEU A 310 18.87 9.91 -22.09
C LEU A 310 18.27 8.66 -22.72
N THR A 311 16.95 8.64 -22.90
CA THR A 311 16.26 7.51 -23.51
C THR A 311 16.88 7.27 -24.87
N ARG A 312 17.86 6.35 -24.94
CA ARG A 312 18.46 5.91 -26.20
C ARG A 312 17.29 5.45 -27.06
N LYS A 313 17.19 6.00 -28.28
CA LYS A 313 16.29 5.45 -29.31
C LYS A 313 16.51 3.94 -29.32
N LYS A 314 15.48 3.17 -28.99
CA LYS A 314 15.58 1.71 -28.94
C LYS A 314 15.75 1.21 -30.36
N ASP A 315 16.74 0.35 -30.58
CA ASP A 315 16.98 -0.21 -31.89
C ASP A 315 15.88 -1.23 -32.23
N HIS A 316 14.93 -0.80 -33.05
CA HIS A 316 13.77 -1.61 -33.46
C HIS A 316 14.17 -2.84 -34.29
N SER A 317 15.37 -2.87 -34.87
CA SER A 317 15.85 -4.04 -35.62
C SER A 317 16.11 -5.23 -34.68
N VAL A 318 16.79 -4.98 -33.56
CA VAL A 318 17.07 -5.98 -32.51
C VAL A 318 15.78 -6.47 -31.84
N ILE A 319 14.83 -5.56 -31.60
CA ILE A 319 13.52 -5.91 -31.05
C ILE A 319 12.78 -6.87 -31.98
N LYS A 320 12.72 -6.56 -33.28
CA LYS A 320 12.00 -7.37 -34.27
C LYS A 320 12.63 -8.75 -34.44
N GLN A 321 13.97 -8.85 -34.47
CA GLN A 321 14.68 -10.14 -34.55
C GLN A 321 14.37 -11.04 -33.34
N LYS A 322 14.42 -10.50 -32.12
CA LYS A 322 14.11 -11.27 -30.89
C LYS A 322 12.65 -11.75 -30.87
N ILE A 323 11.69 -10.89 -31.24
CA ILE A 323 10.28 -11.27 -31.33
C ILE A 323 10.08 -12.38 -32.36
N HIS A 324 10.69 -12.26 -33.54
CA HIS A 324 10.57 -13.28 -34.59
C HIS A 324 11.19 -14.62 -34.18
N MET A 325 12.32 -14.60 -33.46
CA MET A 325 12.95 -15.81 -32.91
C MET A 325 12.04 -16.52 -31.91
N ILE A 326 11.39 -15.78 -31.02
CA ILE A 326 10.46 -16.32 -30.01
C ILE A 326 9.21 -16.94 -30.65
N ILE A 327 8.69 -16.29 -31.69
CA ILE A 327 7.57 -16.83 -32.48
C ILE A 327 7.99 -18.10 -33.22
N LYS A 328 9.15 -18.10 -33.89
CA LYS A 328 9.65 -19.25 -34.66
C LYS A 328 9.95 -20.46 -33.76
N GLN A 329 10.53 -20.23 -32.59
CA GLN A 329 10.84 -21.28 -31.61
C GLN A 329 9.65 -21.67 -30.73
N ASN A 330 8.51 -21.00 -30.90
CA ASN A 330 7.29 -21.22 -30.12
C ASN A 330 7.51 -21.21 -28.59
N VAL A 331 8.38 -20.30 -28.12
CA VAL A 331 8.77 -20.26 -26.70
C VAL A 331 7.62 -19.71 -25.86
N PRO A 332 7.13 -20.45 -24.84
CA PRO A 332 6.03 -19.99 -24.02
C PRO A 332 6.48 -18.91 -23.04
N MET A 333 6.15 -17.65 -23.32
CA MET A 333 6.49 -16.54 -22.43
C MET A 333 5.43 -15.45 -22.35
N SER A 334 5.34 -14.79 -21.20
CA SER A 334 4.46 -13.62 -21.05
C SER A 334 5.06 -12.38 -21.73
N LEU A 335 4.19 -11.46 -22.17
CA LEU A 335 4.61 -10.18 -22.74
C LEU A 335 5.44 -9.34 -21.75
N THR A 336 5.22 -9.53 -20.45
CA THR A 336 6.04 -8.89 -19.41
C THR A 336 7.46 -9.41 -19.41
N LYS A 337 7.64 -10.74 -19.54
CA LYS A 337 8.97 -11.36 -19.62
C LYS A 337 9.67 -10.99 -20.93
N LEU A 338 8.92 -10.89 -22.03
CA LEU A 338 9.44 -10.41 -23.32
C LEU A 338 9.95 -8.97 -23.21
N ALA A 339 9.17 -8.08 -22.59
CA ALA A 339 9.54 -6.69 -22.36
C ALA A 339 10.88 -6.57 -21.61
N ILE A 340 11.11 -7.42 -20.61
CA ILE A 340 12.37 -7.49 -19.85
C ILE A 340 13.54 -7.96 -20.73
N ILE A 341 13.40 -9.07 -21.47
CA ILE A 341 14.47 -9.63 -22.32
C ILE A 341 14.90 -8.67 -23.44
N VAL A 342 13.93 -7.89 -23.93
CA VAL A 342 14.14 -6.92 -25.01
C VAL A 342 14.60 -5.56 -24.46
N GLY A 343 14.46 -5.31 -23.15
CA GLY A 343 14.81 -4.03 -22.53
C GLY A 343 13.85 -2.90 -22.91
N CYS A 344 12.55 -3.22 -23.08
CA CYS A 344 11.54 -2.25 -23.50
C CYS A 344 10.28 -2.22 -22.62
N ASP A 345 9.45 -1.18 -22.78
CA ASP A 345 8.18 -1.08 -22.05
C ASP A 345 7.12 -1.94 -22.75
N ARG A 346 6.28 -2.63 -21.98
CA ARG A 346 5.18 -3.45 -22.51
C ARG A 346 4.24 -2.64 -23.41
N ARG A 347 3.98 -1.36 -23.07
CA ARG A 347 3.16 -0.43 -23.86
C ARG A 347 3.76 -0.17 -25.24
N LEU A 348 5.09 -0.08 -25.32
CA LEU A 348 5.77 0.08 -26.60
C LEU A 348 5.58 -1.16 -27.48
N LEU A 349 5.74 -2.36 -26.91
CA LEU A 349 5.49 -3.62 -27.63
C LEU A 349 4.06 -3.73 -28.14
N SER A 350 3.07 -3.45 -27.29
CA SER A 350 1.65 -3.54 -27.65
C SER A 350 1.24 -2.50 -28.70
N LYS A 351 1.89 -1.34 -28.74
CA LYS A 351 1.58 -0.29 -29.72
C LYS A 351 2.25 -0.55 -31.07
N GLN A 352 3.51 -1.00 -31.06
CA GLN A 352 4.32 -1.11 -32.27
C GLN A 352 4.28 -2.50 -32.95
N TYR A 353 4.03 -3.56 -32.17
CA TYR A 353 4.03 -4.96 -32.65
C TYR A 353 2.77 -5.72 -32.19
N PRO A 354 1.56 -5.24 -32.54
CA PRO A 354 0.31 -5.77 -32.00
C PRO A 354 0.05 -7.22 -32.42
N VAL A 355 0.36 -7.57 -33.68
CA VAL A 355 0.11 -8.90 -34.24
C VAL A 355 1.02 -9.94 -33.59
N GLU A 356 2.31 -9.64 -33.49
CA GLU A 356 3.30 -10.51 -32.89
C GLU A 356 3.05 -10.71 -31.39
N CYS A 357 2.64 -9.65 -30.68
CA CYS A 357 2.26 -9.74 -29.29
C CYS A 357 1.04 -10.64 -29.07
N GLU A 358 0.06 -10.63 -29.98
CA GLU A 358 -1.11 -11.51 -29.85
C GLU A 358 -0.72 -12.97 -30.06
N ILE A 359 0.16 -13.29 -31.02
CA ILE A 359 0.68 -14.65 -31.23
C ILE A 359 1.39 -15.17 -29.97
N ILE A 360 2.32 -14.38 -29.41
CA ILE A 360 3.05 -14.75 -28.19
C ILE A 360 2.09 -14.96 -27.01
N LYS A 361 1.10 -14.09 -26.88
CA LYS A 361 0.06 -14.20 -25.85
C LYS A 361 -0.77 -15.47 -26.01
N GLN A 362 -1.19 -15.83 -27.22
CA GLN A 362 -1.94 -17.07 -27.46
C GLN A 362 -1.10 -18.32 -27.14
N ASN A 363 0.17 -18.33 -27.56
CA ASN A 363 1.11 -19.43 -27.25
C ASN A 363 1.32 -19.58 -25.74
N TYR A 364 1.49 -18.47 -25.03
CA TYR A 364 1.61 -18.48 -23.57
C TYR A 364 0.32 -18.95 -22.88
N LEU A 365 -0.85 -18.50 -23.34
CA LEU A 365 -2.14 -18.94 -22.79
C LEU A 365 -2.35 -20.45 -23.01
N LYS A 366 -1.97 -20.98 -24.17
CA LYS A 366 -2.01 -22.42 -24.46
C LYS A 366 -1.12 -23.19 -23.50
N PHE A 367 0.14 -22.77 -23.33
CA PHE A 367 1.07 -23.38 -22.38
C PHE A 367 0.56 -23.33 -20.93
N VAL A 368 0.00 -22.20 -20.50
CA VAL A 368 -0.57 -22.06 -19.15
C VAL A 368 -1.76 -23.00 -18.95
N ARG A 369 -2.63 -23.17 -19.95
CA ARG A 369 -3.75 -24.14 -19.91
C ARG A 369 -3.23 -25.57 -19.82
N GLU A 370 -2.22 -25.94 -20.61
CA GLU A 370 -1.60 -27.27 -20.59
C GLU A 370 -0.92 -27.55 -19.25
N LYS A 371 -0.15 -26.59 -18.70
CA LYS A 371 0.46 -26.70 -17.38
C LYS A 371 -0.58 -26.79 -16.27
N LYS A 372 -1.70 -26.04 -16.36
CA LYS A 372 -2.82 -26.18 -15.41
C LYS A 372 -3.39 -27.61 -15.48
N LYS A 373 -3.62 -28.15 -16.68
CA LYS A 373 -4.13 -29.51 -16.88
C LYS A 373 -3.18 -30.58 -16.33
N GLN A 374 -1.88 -30.48 -16.63
CA GLN A 374 -0.85 -31.40 -16.10
C GLN A 374 -0.78 -31.37 -14.58
N ARG A 375 -0.74 -30.17 -13.98
CA ARG A 375 -0.78 -29.99 -12.52
C ARG A 375 -2.04 -30.60 -11.94
N TYR A 376 -3.19 -30.40 -12.59
CA TYR A 376 -4.47 -30.94 -12.14
C TYR A 376 -4.48 -32.47 -12.15
N THR A 377 -3.99 -33.11 -13.20
CA THR A 377 -3.84 -34.57 -13.28
C THR A 377 -2.91 -35.08 -12.18
N LEU A 378 -1.77 -34.41 -11.95
CA LEU A 378 -0.85 -34.79 -10.89
C LEU A 378 -1.49 -34.71 -9.50
N ILE A 379 -2.22 -33.63 -9.22
CA ILE A 379 -2.91 -33.45 -7.93
C ILE A 379 -4.02 -34.50 -7.76
N LYS A 380 -4.79 -34.78 -8.82
CA LYS A 380 -5.82 -35.82 -8.80
C LYS A 380 -5.23 -37.18 -8.40
N ASN A 381 -4.15 -37.60 -9.07
CA ASN A 381 -3.49 -38.87 -8.76
C ASN A 381 -2.96 -38.91 -7.31
N LYS A 382 -2.40 -37.79 -6.81
CA LYS A 382 -1.93 -37.72 -5.42
C LYS A 382 -3.09 -37.84 -4.41
N VAL A 383 -4.23 -37.22 -4.70
CA VAL A 383 -5.43 -37.33 -3.86
C VAL A 383 -5.96 -38.76 -3.86
N GLU A 384 -6.02 -39.41 -5.04
CA GLU A 384 -6.42 -40.82 -5.17
C GLU A 384 -5.51 -41.73 -4.33
N VAL A 385 -4.18 -41.62 -4.48
CA VAL A 385 -3.22 -42.40 -3.68
C VAL A 385 -3.40 -42.16 -2.18
N ALA A 386 -3.58 -40.91 -1.76
CA ALA A 386 -3.79 -40.59 -0.35
C ALA A 386 -5.08 -41.19 0.21
N ILE A 387 -6.16 -41.19 -0.57
CA ILE A 387 -7.43 -41.82 -0.19
C ILE A 387 -7.27 -43.34 -0.09
N THR A 388 -6.66 -43.98 -1.09
CA THR A 388 -6.42 -45.43 -1.09
C THR A 388 -5.55 -45.88 0.09
N CYS A 389 -4.50 -45.11 0.44
CA CYS A 389 -3.70 -45.38 1.64
C CYS A 389 -4.54 -45.32 2.92
N LEU A 390 -5.35 -44.28 3.10
CA LEU A 390 -6.20 -44.14 4.28
C LEU A 390 -7.24 -45.26 4.39
N ILE A 391 -7.86 -45.65 3.28
CA ILE A 391 -8.83 -46.77 3.26
C ILE A 391 -8.14 -48.09 3.59
N LYS A 392 -6.92 -48.33 3.07
CA LYS A 392 -6.15 -49.54 3.39
C LYS A 392 -5.78 -49.62 4.88
N ASP A 393 -5.58 -48.48 5.52
CA ASP A 393 -5.30 -48.36 6.95
C ASP A 393 -6.59 -48.31 7.81
N ASP A 394 -7.76 -48.62 7.22
CA ASP A 394 -9.09 -48.62 7.86
C ASP A 394 -9.51 -47.24 8.44
N MET A 395 -8.95 -46.16 7.90
CA MET A 395 -9.22 -44.78 8.30
C MET A 395 -10.14 -44.09 7.29
N TYR A 396 -11.21 -43.47 7.78
CA TYR A 396 -12.07 -42.64 6.92
C TYR A 396 -11.23 -41.50 6.29
N PRO A 397 -11.26 -41.31 4.95
CA PRO A 397 -10.44 -40.30 4.27
C PRO A 397 -10.97 -38.87 4.47
N SER A 398 -10.99 -38.39 5.72
CA SER A 398 -11.43 -37.05 6.03
C SER A 398 -10.50 -36.01 5.39
N ARG A 399 -11.05 -34.83 5.10
CA ARG A 399 -10.30 -33.72 4.52
C ARG A 399 -8.98 -33.44 5.24
N ARG A 400 -8.95 -33.52 6.58
CA ARG A 400 -7.75 -33.26 7.39
C ARG A 400 -6.69 -34.34 7.20
N GLN A 401 -7.09 -35.61 7.11
CA GLN A 401 -6.16 -36.73 6.92
C GLN A 401 -5.58 -36.74 5.51
N VAL A 402 -6.40 -36.49 4.49
CA VAL A 402 -5.93 -36.37 3.11
C VAL A 402 -4.96 -35.19 2.96
N GLU A 403 -5.26 -34.04 3.58
CA GLU A 403 -4.34 -32.88 3.57
C GLU A 403 -3.02 -33.17 4.33
N SER A 404 -3.03 -34.03 5.35
CA SER A 404 -1.84 -34.41 6.11
C SER A 404 -0.86 -35.24 5.28
N LEU A 405 -1.36 -36.18 4.47
CA LEU A 405 -0.54 -37.01 3.59
C LEU A 405 0.01 -36.26 2.37
N LEU A 406 -0.62 -35.14 2.00
CA LEU A 406 -0.22 -34.34 0.85
C LEU A 406 0.81 -33.24 1.18
N GLU A 407 1.21 -33.09 2.45
CA GLU A 407 2.14 -32.07 2.98
C GLU A 407 1.74 -30.60 2.65
N HIS A 408 0.56 -30.38 2.07
CA HIS A 408 0.10 -29.11 1.55
C HIS A 408 -1.44 -29.01 1.55
N LYS A 409 -1.97 -27.83 1.92
CA LYS A 409 -3.41 -27.53 2.06
C LYS A 409 -4.11 -27.28 0.71
N TYR A 410 -4.04 -28.22 -0.23
CA TYR A 410 -4.62 -28.08 -1.58
C TYR A 410 -6.15 -28.01 -1.57
N LEU A 411 -6.81 -28.85 -0.77
CA LEU A 411 -8.27 -28.98 -0.69
C LEU A 411 -8.97 -27.74 -0.10
N ILE A 412 -8.24 -26.89 0.63
CA ILE A 412 -8.75 -25.61 1.16
C ILE A 412 -8.77 -24.52 0.09
N LYS A 413 -7.80 -24.51 -0.83
CA LYS A 413 -7.56 -23.35 -1.70
C LYS A 413 -8.17 -23.48 -3.09
N GLU A 414 -8.39 -24.70 -3.59
CA GLU A 414 -8.83 -24.93 -4.97
C GLU A 414 -10.15 -25.71 -5.03
N LYS A 415 -11.23 -25.05 -5.49
CA LYS A 415 -12.61 -25.61 -5.55
C LYS A 415 -12.70 -26.91 -6.36
N GLU A 416 -11.96 -27.00 -7.46
CA GLU A 416 -11.95 -28.16 -8.36
C GLU A 416 -11.40 -29.42 -7.65
N VAL A 417 -10.36 -29.27 -6.83
CA VAL A 417 -9.75 -30.37 -6.05
C VAL A 417 -10.68 -30.83 -4.91
N ALA A 418 -11.42 -29.90 -4.29
CA ALA A 418 -12.40 -30.22 -3.26
C ALA A 418 -13.62 -30.99 -3.80
N ILE A 419 -13.97 -30.81 -5.07
CA ILE A 419 -15.02 -31.59 -5.74
C ILE A 419 -14.56 -33.04 -5.95
N ILE A 420 -13.34 -33.25 -6.46
CA ILE A 420 -12.75 -34.59 -6.64
C ILE A 420 -12.73 -35.36 -5.32
N TRP A 421 -12.24 -34.75 -4.24
CA TRP A 421 -12.22 -35.41 -2.93
C TRP A 421 -13.63 -35.85 -2.50
N LYS A 422 -14.66 -35.01 -2.70
CA LYS A 422 -16.05 -35.36 -2.37
C LYS A 422 -16.60 -36.49 -3.25
N GLU A 423 -16.27 -36.50 -4.53
CA GLU A 423 -16.69 -37.55 -5.46
C GLU A 423 -16.04 -38.89 -5.10
N LEU A 424 -14.72 -38.92 -4.88
CA LEU A 424 -13.97 -40.14 -4.57
C LEU A 424 -14.34 -40.71 -3.18
N THR A 425 -14.45 -39.86 -2.16
CA THR A 425 -14.86 -40.30 -0.82
C THR A 425 -16.33 -40.72 -0.73
N GLY A 426 -17.17 -40.27 -1.66
CA GLY A 426 -18.58 -40.68 -1.75
C GLY A 426 -18.80 -42.01 -2.50
N ILE A 427 -17.85 -42.45 -3.31
CA ILE A 427 -17.93 -43.71 -4.08
C ILE A 427 -17.39 -44.90 -3.28
N GLU A 428 -16.33 -44.71 -2.48
CA GLU A 428 -15.66 -45.81 -1.77
C GLU A 428 -16.14 -46.06 -0.33
N TYR A 429 -16.91 -45.13 0.27
CA TYR A 429 -17.49 -45.28 1.60
C TYR A 429 -19.01 -45.17 1.52
N PRO A 430 -19.77 -46.28 1.42
CA PRO A 430 -21.21 -46.22 1.55
C PRO A 430 -21.54 -45.65 2.93
N ARG A 431 -22.31 -44.56 2.95
CA ARG A 431 -22.89 -44.04 4.20
C ARG A 431 -23.89 -45.08 4.70
N ASN A 432 -23.42 -46.01 5.51
CA ASN A 432 -24.33 -46.74 6.39
C ASN A 432 -24.84 -45.74 7.43
N ILE A 433 -26.17 -45.64 7.46
CA ILE A 433 -27.00 -44.72 8.25
C ILE A 433 -26.72 -44.86 9.73
#